data_AF-A0A4P8IRQ4-F1
#
_entry.id   AF-A0A4P8IRQ4-F1
#
_cell.length_a   1.000
_cell.length_b   1.000
_cell.length_c   1.000
_cell.angle_alpha   90.00
_cell.angle_beta   90.00
_cell.angle_gamma   90.00
#
_symmetry.space_group_name_H-M   'P 1'
#
loop_
_entity.id
_entity.type
_entity.pdbx_description
1 polymer ?
#
loop_
_entity_poly.entity_id
_entity_poly.type
_entity_poly.pdbx_seq_one_letter_code
_entity_poly.pdbx_strand_id
1 'polypeptide(L)'
;MHERLSSDVVRAVQEGTVDIGLAAGTVRTDGLQAMPYRRDRLVLATALSRPVAESKKIAFADTLENDFIGPTVEPIYRQLGANDQTAKGTQCLAALKAKLSEQFP
;
A
#
# COMPACT_ATOMS: atom_id res chain seq x y z
N MET A 1 10.86 -5.03 -21.60
CA MET A 1 9.95 -5.06 -20.44
C MET A 1 10.12 -3.74 -19.72
N HIS A 2 9.07 -2.92 -19.64
CA HIS A 2 9.17 -1.56 -19.08
C HIS A 2 8.19 -1.42 -17.92
N GLU A 3 8.70 -1.09 -16.74
CA GLU A 3 7.89 -0.67 -15.61
C GLU A 3 7.48 0.79 -15.79
N ARG A 4 6.23 1.11 -15.46
CA ARG A 4 5.68 2.47 -15.48
C ARG A 4 4.76 2.67 -14.28
N LEU A 5 4.52 3.94 -13.93
CA LEU A 5 3.56 4.29 -12.89
C LEU A 5 2.16 3.82 -13.30
N SER A 6 1.34 3.40 -12.34
CA SER A 6 -0.02 2.90 -12.61
C SER A 6 -0.88 3.90 -13.40
N SER A 7 -0.71 5.21 -13.16
CA SER A 7 -1.40 6.26 -13.91
C SER A 7 -1.00 6.30 -15.38
N ASP A 8 0.28 6.08 -15.69
CA ASP A 8 0.78 6.05 -17.06
C ASP A 8 0.30 4.81 -17.80
N VAL A 9 0.18 3.68 -17.10
CA VAL A 9 -0.40 2.46 -17.65
C VAL A 9 -1.86 2.69 -18.06
N VAL A 10 -2.67 3.28 -17.18
CA VAL A 10 -4.07 3.60 -17.49
C VAL A 10 -4.18 4.53 -18.69
N ARG A 11 -3.37 5.60 -18.72
CA ARG A 11 -3.34 6.54 -19.83
C ARG A 11 -2.97 5.86 -21.15
N ALA A 12 -1.94 5.02 -21.15
CA ALA A 12 -1.50 4.32 -22.36
C ALA A 12 -2.59 3.40 -22.93
N VAL A 13 -3.40 2.77 -22.07
CA VAL A 13 -4.57 1.98 -22.50
C VAL A 13 -5.67 2.89 -23.05
N GLN A 14 -5.96 4.02 -22.39
CA GLN A 14 -6.95 5.00 -22.86
C GLN A 14 -6.59 5.60 -24.24
N GLU A 15 -5.31 5.85 -24.46
CA GLU A 15 -4.77 6.39 -25.71
C GLU A 15 -4.62 5.31 -26.81
N GLY A 16 -4.90 4.04 -26.50
CA GLY A 16 -4.77 2.93 -27.44
C GLY A 16 -3.33 2.61 -27.84
N THR A 17 -2.34 3.09 -27.06
CA THR A 17 -0.92 2.79 -27.30
C THR A 17 -0.55 1.39 -26.83
N VAL A 18 -1.36 0.81 -25.92
CA VAL A 18 -1.27 -0.58 -25.47
C VAL A 18 -2.68 -1.16 -25.34
N ASP A 19 -2.82 -2.48 -25.57
CA ASP A 19 -4.13 -3.14 -25.51
C ASP A 19 -4.56 -3.46 -24.06
N ILE A 20 -3.60 -3.81 -23.19
CA ILE A 20 -3.84 -4.27 -21.82
C ILE A 20 -2.79 -3.67 -20.88
N GLY A 21 -3.23 -3.25 -19.69
CA GLY A 21 -2.36 -2.74 -18.63
C GLY A 21 -2.65 -3.39 -17.28
N LEU A 22 -1.60 -3.57 -16.46
CA LEU A 22 -1.70 -3.95 -15.06
C LEU A 22 -1.48 -2.72 -14.18
N ALA A 23 -2.46 -2.37 -13.36
CA ALA A 23 -2.39 -1.27 -12.41
C ALA A 23 -2.76 -1.76 -11.00
N ALA A 24 -2.09 -1.22 -10.00
CA ALA A 24 -2.35 -1.51 -8.59
C ALA A 24 -2.68 -0.23 -7.82
N GLY A 25 -3.52 -0.36 -6.79
CA GLY A 25 -3.96 0.74 -5.93
C GLY A 25 -5.22 1.45 -6.40
N THR A 26 -5.52 2.60 -5.78
CA THR A 26 -6.67 3.43 -6.13
C THR A 26 -6.34 4.29 -7.36
N VAL A 27 -6.55 3.73 -8.55
CA VAL A 27 -6.36 4.43 -9.82
C VAL A 27 -7.72 4.58 -10.50
N ARG A 28 -8.01 5.77 -11.03
CA ARG A 28 -9.24 6.00 -11.79
C ARG A 28 -9.08 5.33 -13.15
N THR A 29 -9.98 4.41 -13.49
CA THR A 29 -10.01 3.70 -14.77
C THR A 29 -11.24 4.12 -15.59
N ASP A 30 -11.64 5.39 -15.47
CA ASP A 30 -12.83 5.91 -16.14
C ASP A 30 -12.73 5.71 -17.66
N GLY A 31 -13.78 5.15 -18.26
CA GLY A 31 -13.81 4.82 -19.69
C GLY A 31 -13.09 3.53 -20.09
N LEU A 32 -12.52 2.77 -19.14
CA LEU A 32 -11.90 1.47 -19.38
C LEU A 32 -12.66 0.33 -18.68
N GLN A 33 -12.61 -0.86 -19.28
CA GLN A 33 -12.99 -2.09 -18.58
C GLN A 33 -11.88 -2.51 -17.62
N ALA A 34 -12.17 -2.47 -16.31
CA ALA A 34 -11.27 -2.94 -15.27
C ALA A 34 -11.75 -4.27 -14.69
N MET A 35 -10.82 -5.22 -14.51
CA MET A 35 -11.12 -6.54 -13.96
C MET A 35 -10.12 -6.88 -12.85
N PRO A 36 -10.56 -7.43 -11.70
CA PRO A 36 -9.65 -7.90 -10.66
C PRO A 36 -8.76 -9.03 -11.18
N TYR A 37 -7.44 -8.85 -11.16
CA TYR A 37 -6.49 -9.89 -11.57
C TYR A 37 -5.99 -10.71 -10.37
N ARG A 38 -5.43 -10.03 -9.36
CA ARG A 38 -4.85 -10.67 -8.17
C ARG A 38 -5.01 -9.77 -6.94
N ARG A 39 -5.15 -10.39 -5.76
CA ARG A 39 -4.99 -9.70 -4.47
C ARG A 39 -3.66 -10.09 -3.87
N ASP A 40 -2.80 -9.10 -3.67
CA ASP A 40 -1.53 -9.30 -3.01
C ASP A 40 -1.67 -9.14 -1.49
N ARG A 41 -0.87 -9.88 -0.74
CA ARG A 41 -0.80 -9.78 0.72
C ARG A 41 0.44 -9.01 1.11
N LEU A 42 0.24 -7.92 1.85
CA LEU A 42 1.33 -7.20 2.50
C LEU A 42 1.84 -8.02 3.68
N VAL A 43 3.17 -8.15 3.77
CA VAL A 43 3.86 -8.86 4.85
C VAL A 43 4.96 -7.97 5.40
N LEU A 44 5.20 -8.06 6.71
CA LEU A 44 6.33 -7.39 7.35
C LEU A 44 7.58 -8.25 7.19
N ALA A 45 8.61 -7.69 6.56
CA ALA A 45 9.96 -8.23 6.61
C ALA A 45 10.77 -7.50 7.68
N THR A 46 11.42 -8.25 8.57
CA THR A 46 12.23 -7.69 9.66
C THR A 46 13.46 -8.55 9.91
N ALA A 47 14.48 -8.00 10.56
CA ALA A 47 15.63 -8.77 11.01
C ALA A 47 15.23 -9.75 12.13
N LEU A 48 15.82 -10.94 12.14
CA LEU A 48 15.54 -11.98 13.15
C LEU A 48 15.88 -11.53 14.59
N SER A 49 16.75 -10.55 14.75
CA SER A 49 17.15 -10.00 16.06
C SER A 49 16.17 -8.95 16.61
N ARG A 50 15.13 -8.58 15.86
CA ARG A 50 14.14 -7.59 16.31
C ARG A 50 13.00 -8.27 17.09
N PRO A 51 12.46 -7.65 18.15
CA PRO A 51 11.35 -8.21 18.94
C PRO A 51 10.12 -8.60 18.09
N VAL A 52 9.85 -7.84 17.02
CA VAL A 52 8.74 -8.12 16.10
C VAL A 52 8.89 -9.46 15.35
N ALA A 53 10.10 -10.02 15.25
CA ALA A 53 10.34 -11.32 14.63
C ALA A 53 9.85 -12.50 15.49
N GLU A 54 9.64 -12.31 16.79
CA GLU A 54 9.17 -13.38 17.70
C GLU A 54 7.68 -13.69 17.48
N SER A 55 6.95 -12.77 16.86
CA SER A 55 5.50 -12.91 16.63
C SER A 55 5.20 -13.49 15.25
N LYS A 56 4.49 -14.62 15.20
CA LYS A 56 4.01 -15.22 13.92
C LYS A 56 2.95 -14.38 13.20
N LYS A 57 2.26 -13.51 13.94
CA LYS A 57 1.27 -12.53 13.45
C LYS A 57 1.37 -11.30 14.33
N ILE A 58 1.39 -10.12 13.73
CA ILE A 58 1.39 -8.84 14.46
C ILE A 58 0.41 -7.88 13.80
N ALA A 59 -0.27 -7.06 14.59
CA ALA A 59 -1.10 -6.00 14.03
C ALA A 59 -0.20 -4.91 13.45
N PHE A 60 -0.55 -4.37 12.30
CA PHE A 60 0.25 -3.31 11.67
C PHE A 60 0.43 -2.09 12.60
N ALA A 61 -0.60 -1.76 13.39
CA ALA A 61 -0.53 -0.69 14.39
C ALA A 61 0.64 -0.88 15.38
N ASP A 62 0.88 -2.10 15.84
CA ASP A 62 1.95 -2.42 16.80
C ASP A 62 3.35 -2.33 16.16
N THR A 63 3.41 -2.35 14.82
CA THR A 63 4.66 -2.20 14.07
C THR A 63 5.03 -0.73 13.87
N LEU A 64 4.07 0.20 14.04
CA LEU A 64 4.26 1.62 13.81
C LEU A 64 5.29 2.24 14.72
N GLU A 65 5.67 1.64 15.84
CA GLU A 65 6.74 2.14 16.69
C GLU A 65 8.14 1.97 16.07
N ASN A 66 8.27 1.15 15.03
CA ASN A 66 9.54 0.89 14.35
C ASN A 66 9.72 1.80 13.13
N ASP A 67 10.96 1.88 12.64
CA ASP A 67 11.28 2.53 11.37
C ASP A 67 10.93 1.62 10.19
N PHE A 68 10.36 2.21 9.12
CA PHE A 68 9.96 1.50 7.92
C PHE A 68 10.84 1.88 6.74
N ILE A 69 11.15 0.88 5.92
CA ILE A 69 11.79 1.06 4.62
C ILE A 69 10.73 0.74 3.55
N GLY A 70 10.45 1.69 2.66
CA GLY A 70 9.51 1.49 1.57
C GLY A 70 9.55 2.64 0.56
N PRO A 71 8.99 2.44 -0.66
CA PRO A 71 8.74 3.53 -1.58
C PRO A 71 7.82 4.55 -0.91
N THR A 72 8.12 5.85 -1.06
CA THR A 72 7.51 7.04 -0.44
C THR A 72 6.33 6.76 0.50
N VAL A 73 6.42 7.14 1.76
CA VAL A 73 5.52 6.77 2.88
C VAL A 73 3.99 6.68 2.60
N GLU A 74 3.41 7.53 1.75
CA GLU A 74 1.94 7.68 1.60
C GLU A 74 1.15 6.43 1.12
N PRO A 75 1.53 5.72 0.04
CA PRO A 75 0.69 4.69 -0.57
C PRO A 75 0.55 3.42 0.28
N ILE A 76 1.62 3.01 0.97
CA ILE A 76 1.63 1.80 1.81
C ILE A 76 0.69 1.96 3.00
N TYR A 77 0.72 3.14 3.61
CA TYR A 77 -0.10 3.48 4.77
C TYR A 77 -1.60 3.54 4.43
N ARG A 78 -1.97 4.14 3.28
CA ARG A 78 -3.36 4.17 2.80
C ARG A 78 -3.90 2.77 2.49
N GLN A 79 -3.07 1.93 1.87
CA GLN A 79 -3.44 0.56 1.51
C GLN A 79 -3.66 -0.32 2.76
N LEU A 80 -2.84 -0.14 3.80
CA LEU A 80 -2.96 -0.92 5.04
C LEU A 80 -4.15 -0.47 5.89
N GLY A 81 -4.41 0.83 5.98
CA GLY A 81 -5.57 1.36 6.68
C GLY A 81 -6.91 0.96 6.04
N ALA A 82 -6.96 0.80 4.72
CA ALA A 82 -8.18 0.41 4.00
C ALA A 82 -8.51 -1.09 4.10
N ASN A 83 -7.54 -1.95 4.42
CA ASN A 83 -7.70 -3.40 4.47
C ASN A 83 -8.11 -3.95 5.85
N ASP A 84 -8.11 -3.12 6.89
CA ASP A 84 -8.52 -3.49 8.25
C ASP A 84 -9.77 -2.70 8.68
N GLN A 85 -10.96 -3.32 8.59
CA GLN A 85 -12.24 -2.73 9.01
C GLN A 85 -12.56 -2.95 10.50
N THR A 86 -11.61 -3.45 11.29
CA THR A 86 -11.81 -3.64 12.74
C THR A 86 -11.56 -2.35 13.51
N ALA A 87 -12.00 -2.27 14.77
CA ALA A 87 -11.72 -1.11 15.64
C ALA A 87 -10.21 -0.78 15.74
N LYS A 88 -9.35 -1.80 15.58
CA LYS A 88 -7.89 -1.64 15.50
C LYS A 88 -7.41 -1.01 14.19
N GLY A 89 -8.09 -1.24 13.07
CA GLY A 89 -7.79 -0.59 11.78
C GLY A 89 -8.04 0.93 11.81
N THR A 90 -9.13 1.36 12.44
CA THR A 90 -9.41 2.80 12.67
C THR A 90 -8.34 3.45 13.55
N GLN A 91 -7.91 2.75 14.60
CA GLN A 91 -6.82 3.20 15.48
C GLN A 91 -5.47 3.24 14.75
N CYS A 92 -5.22 2.29 13.84
CA CYS A 92 -4.04 2.27 12.98
C CYS A 92 -4.02 3.48 12.03
N LEU A 93 -5.17 3.85 11.46
CA LEU A 93 -5.31 5.02 10.58
C LEU A 93 -5.04 6.34 11.33
N ALA A 94 -5.46 6.41 12.59
CA ALA A 94 -5.18 7.55 13.46
C ALA A 94 -3.69 7.64 13.83
N ALA A 95 -3.08 6.52 14.22
CA ALA A 95 -1.66 6.43 14.53
C ALA A 95 -0.77 6.77 13.32
N LEU A 96 -1.17 6.31 12.13
CA LEU A 96 -0.54 6.69 10.85
C LEU A 96 -0.52 8.19 10.62
N LYS A 97 -1.68 8.84 10.75
CA LYS A 97 -1.80 10.28 10.50
C LYS A 97 -0.91 11.07 11.44
N ALA A 98 -0.84 10.68 12.72
CA ALA A 98 0.05 11.31 13.70
C ALA A 98 1.52 11.14 13.31
N LYS A 99 1.96 9.91 13.02
CA LYS A 99 3.35 9.61 12.66
C LYS A 99 3.79 10.27 11.34
N LEU A 100 2.89 10.36 10.38
CA LEU A 100 3.13 11.08 9.12
C LEU A 100 3.30 12.59 9.34
N SER A 101 2.52 13.21 10.24
CA SER A 101 2.70 14.63 10.57
C SER A 101 4.02 14.91 11.32
N GLU A 102 4.55 13.95 12.06
CA GLU A 102 5.84 14.09 12.74
C GLU A 102 7.04 13.94 11.78
N GLN A 103 6.91 13.10 10.75
CA GLN A 103 7.97 12.88 9.75
C GLN A 103 8.02 13.95 8.65
N PHE A 104 6.92 14.67 8.40
CA PHE A 104 6.83 15.70 7.36
C PHE A 104 6.08 16.92 7.91
N PRO A 105 6.76 17.95 8.45
CA PRO A 105 6.14 19.20 8.87
C PRO A 105 5.66 20.05 7.68
#